data_AF-A0A399Z5X2-F1
#
_entry.id   AF-A0A399Z5X2-F1
#
_cell.length_a   1.000
_cell.length_b   1.000
_cell.length_c   1.000
_cell.angle_alpha   90.00
_cell.angle_beta   90.00
_cell.angle_gamma   90.00
#
_symmetry.space_group_name_H-M   'P 1'
#
loop_
_entity.id
_entity.type
_entity.pdbx_description
1 polymer ?
#
loop_
_entity_poly.entity_id
_entity_poly.type
_entity_poly.pdbx_seq_one_letter_code
_entity_poly.pdbx_strand_id
1 'polypeptide(L)'
;MAHTGSVLYTAVFFWWRVIDPTGGWYPLWHWTPAKWVYLLIAAPPSYVLGAILWGSSSVWYPFYTEQPRLWGLSPLQDQRYAGMLMWLHGWMYLMASMLVFFLWYDPEKEEKL
;
A
#
# COMPACT_ATOMS: atom_id res chain seq x y z
N MET A 1 -5.11 22.27 -8.40
CA MET A 1 -4.87 21.24 -9.45
C MET A 1 -3.45 20.65 -9.47
N ALA A 2 -2.52 21.04 -8.58
CA ALA A 2 -1.14 20.54 -8.58
C ALA A 2 -0.88 19.28 -7.70
N HIS A 3 -1.89 18.75 -6.98
CA HIS A 3 -1.68 17.68 -6.00
C HIS A 3 -1.77 16.25 -6.57
N THR A 4 -2.42 16.05 -7.72
CA THR A 4 -2.65 14.69 -8.25
C THR A 4 -1.38 14.10 -8.87
N GLY A 5 -0.53 14.95 -9.47
CA GLY A 5 0.71 14.50 -10.09
C GLY A 5 1.66 13.87 -9.07
N SER A 6 1.82 14.48 -7.89
CA SER A 6 2.79 14.02 -6.89
C SER A 6 2.50 12.61 -6.38
N VAL A 7 1.22 12.24 -6.20
CA VAL A 7 0.83 10.89 -5.73
C VAL A 7 1.13 9.82 -6.77
N LEU A 8 0.91 10.13 -8.06
CA LEU A 8 1.27 9.22 -9.14
C LEU A 8 2.79 9.07 -9.24
N TYR A 9 3.54 10.18 -9.15
CA TYR A 9 5.00 10.13 -9.14
C TYR A 9 5.52 9.30 -7.97
N THR A 10 5.05 9.53 -6.74
CA THR A 10 5.50 8.76 -5.58
C THR A 10 5.13 7.28 -5.68
N ALA A 11 3.94 6.96 -6.21
CA ALA A 11 3.56 5.57 -6.45
C ALA A 11 4.46 4.89 -7.48
N VAL A 12 4.80 5.58 -8.58
CA VAL A 12 5.75 5.06 -9.57
C VAL A 12 7.12 4.84 -8.94
N PHE A 13 7.66 5.80 -8.18
CA PHE A 13 8.95 5.62 -7.51
C PHE A 13 8.93 4.50 -6.47
N PHE A 14 7.84 4.34 -5.73
CA PHE A 14 7.65 3.24 -4.78
C PHE A 14 7.79 1.87 -5.48
N TRP A 15 7.03 1.66 -6.57
CA TRP A 15 7.04 0.38 -7.28
C TRP A 15 8.28 0.19 -8.16
N TRP A 16 8.84 1.28 -8.70
CA TRP A 16 10.12 1.25 -9.40
C TRP A 16 11.20 0.65 -8.53
N ARG A 17 11.19 1.01 -7.24
CA ARG A 17 12.13 0.47 -6.28
C ARG A 17 11.95 -1.04 -6.26
N VAL A 18 10.78 -1.56 -5.91
CA VAL A 18 10.51 -3.01 -5.83
C VAL A 18 10.91 -3.79 -7.09
N ILE A 19 10.49 -3.35 -8.28
CA ILE A 19 10.71 -4.06 -9.55
C ILE A 19 12.17 -3.99 -10.00
N ASP A 20 12.82 -2.84 -9.78
CA ASP A 20 14.18 -2.54 -10.24
C ASP A 20 14.44 -2.92 -11.72
N PRO A 21 13.72 -2.29 -12.68
CA PRO A 21 13.83 -2.63 -14.09
C PRO A 21 15.21 -2.31 -14.69
N THR A 22 16.03 -1.52 -13.99
CA THR A 22 17.35 -1.06 -14.42
C THR A 22 18.50 -2.00 -14.05
N GLY A 23 18.24 -3.10 -13.34
CA GLY A 23 19.27 -4.05 -12.93
C GLY A 23 20.13 -3.58 -11.74
N GLY A 24 19.60 -2.67 -10.92
CA GLY A 24 20.21 -2.22 -9.67
C GLY A 24 21.33 -1.21 -9.83
N TRP A 25 20.94 0.05 -10.02
CA TRP A 25 21.84 1.20 -9.85
C TRP A 25 22.24 1.45 -8.39
N TYR A 26 21.60 0.78 -7.43
CA TYR A 26 21.86 0.95 -5.99
C TYR A 26 22.07 -0.41 -5.30
N PRO A 27 23.21 -0.63 -4.62
CA PRO A 27 23.61 -1.93 -4.08
C PRO A 27 22.64 -2.51 -3.05
N LEU A 28 22.01 -1.65 -2.23
CA LEU A 28 21.02 -2.07 -1.22
C LEU A 28 19.77 -2.76 -1.79
N TRP A 29 19.55 -2.68 -3.11
CA TRP A 29 18.37 -3.25 -3.77
C TRP A 29 18.66 -4.46 -4.63
N HIS A 30 19.91 -4.90 -4.66
CA HIS A 30 20.23 -6.27 -5.05
C HIS A 30 19.85 -7.25 -3.96
N TRP A 31 19.82 -6.80 -2.69
CA TRP A 31 19.45 -7.60 -1.53
C TRP A 31 17.93 -7.84 -1.48
N THR A 32 17.48 -9.07 -1.75
CA THR A 32 16.04 -9.42 -1.75
C THR A 32 15.37 -9.19 -0.39
N PRO A 33 16.01 -9.49 0.76
CA PRO A 33 15.43 -9.21 2.07
C PRO A 33 15.08 -7.72 2.29
N ALA A 34 15.85 -6.78 1.73
CA ALA A 34 15.52 -5.35 1.82
C ALA A 34 14.20 -5.03 1.12
N LYS A 35 13.97 -5.58 -0.07
CA LYS A 35 12.72 -5.40 -0.83
C LYS A 35 11.52 -5.98 -0.07
N TRP A 36 11.71 -7.15 0.54
CA TRP A 36 10.70 -7.82 1.35
C TRP A 36 10.30 -6.98 2.57
N VAL A 37 11.29 -6.51 3.36
CA VAL A 37 11.05 -5.65 4.53
C VAL A 37 10.37 -4.34 4.12
N TYR A 38 10.80 -3.74 3.00
CA TYR A 38 10.20 -2.52 2.48
C TYR A 38 8.69 -2.67 2.21
N LEU A 39 8.30 -3.75 1.55
CA LEU A 39 6.88 -4.05 1.28
C LEU A 39 6.10 -4.37 2.55
N LEU A 40 6.72 -5.05 3.52
CA LEU A 40 6.10 -5.30 4.82
C LEU A 40 5.81 -4.02 5.60
N ILE A 41 6.71 -3.03 5.55
CA ILE A 41 6.51 -1.73 6.21
C ILE A 41 5.41 -0.91 5.52
N ALA A 42 5.20 -1.11 4.22
CA ALA A 42 4.16 -0.40 3.46
C ALA A 42 2.73 -0.88 3.81
N ALA A 43 2.57 -2.10 4.32
CA ALA A 43 1.27 -2.68 4.65
C ALA A 43 0.57 -2.02 5.87
N PRO A 44 1.22 -1.87 7.05
CA PRO A 44 0.58 -1.43 8.30
C PRO A 44 -0.27 -0.16 8.21
N PRO A 45 0.13 0.92 7.53
CA PRO A 45 -0.71 2.12 7.43
C PRO A 45 -2.10 1.82 6.83
N SER A 46 -2.15 0.96 5.82
CA SER A 46 -3.41 0.56 5.16
C SER A 46 -4.27 -0.31 6.09
N TYR A 47 -3.63 -1.24 6.81
CA TYR A 47 -4.28 -2.12 7.78
C TYR A 47 -4.88 -1.36 8.96
N VAL A 48 -4.08 -0.49 9.58
CA VAL A 48 -4.47 0.29 10.76
C VAL A 48 -5.60 1.24 10.40
N LEU A 49 -5.45 2.02 9.33
CA LEU A 49 -6.48 2.96 8.91
C LEU A 49 -7.76 2.24 8.49
N GLY A 50 -7.64 1.14 7.74
CA GLY A 50 -8.77 0.31 7.35
C GLY A 50 -9.56 -0.23 8.54
N ALA A 51 -8.86 -0.76 9.55
CA ALA A 51 -9.47 -1.28 10.77
C ALA A 51 -10.20 -0.20 11.58
N ILE A 52 -9.60 0.99 11.71
CA ILE A 52 -10.21 2.14 12.41
C ILE A 52 -11.51 2.56 11.71
N LEU A 53 -11.48 2.74 10.38
CA LEU A 53 -12.63 3.22 9.63
C LEU A 53 -13.76 2.19 9.56
N TRP A 54 -13.42 0.91 9.38
CA TRP A 54 -14.39 -0.20 9.41
C TRP A 54 -15.05 -0.36 10.78
N GLY A 55 -14.25 -0.29 11.86
CA GLY A 55 -14.71 -0.46 13.23
C GLY A 55 -15.43 0.77 13.81
N SER A 56 -15.40 1.91 13.14
CA SER A 56 -16.00 3.14 13.67
C SER A 56 -17.53 3.07 13.76
N SER A 57 -18.07 3.64 14.83
CA SER A 57 -19.50 3.91 15.04
C SER A 57 -19.90 5.33 14.66
N SER A 58 -18.93 6.23 14.45
CA SER A 58 -19.14 7.62 14.07
C SER A 58 -18.48 7.95 12.73
N VAL A 59 -18.94 9.03 12.10
CA VAL A 59 -18.38 9.54 10.85
C VAL A 59 -17.16 10.42 11.19
N TRP A 60 -15.98 10.02 10.72
CA TRP A 60 -14.70 10.72 10.96
C TRP A 60 -14.44 11.82 9.95
N TYR A 61 -15.17 11.82 8.83
CA TYR A 61 -15.11 12.85 7.81
C TYR A 61 -16.45 13.57 7.67
N PRO A 62 -16.76 14.53 8.57
CA PRO A 62 -18.04 15.25 8.58
C PRO A 62 -18.34 15.96 7.26
N PHE A 63 -17.31 16.38 6.52
CA PHE A 63 -17.49 17.00 5.21
C PHE A 63 -18.35 16.17 4.23
N TYR A 64 -18.27 14.84 4.30
CA TYR A 64 -19.05 13.95 3.42
C TYR A 64 -20.50 13.74 3.86
N THR A 65 -20.92 14.27 5.01
CA THR A 65 -22.33 14.19 5.43
C THR A 65 -23.22 15.18 4.69
N GLU A 66 -22.64 16.30 4.22
CA GLU A 66 -23.35 17.41 3.56
C GLU A 66 -23.37 17.26 2.02
N GLN A 67 -22.60 16.31 1.47
CA GLN A 67 -22.48 16.14 0.03
C GLN A 67 -23.64 15.33 -0.59
N PRO A 68 -24.03 15.61 -1.85
CA PRO A 68 -25.05 14.83 -2.56
C PRO A 68 -24.68 13.35 -2.62
N ARG A 69 -25.61 12.48 -2.20
CA ARG A 69 -25.39 11.03 -2.17
C ARG A 69 -25.55 10.43 -3.57
N LEU A 70 -24.48 9.80 -4.08
CA LEU A 70 -24.50 9.17 -5.40
C LEU A 70 -25.27 7.84 -5.43
N TRP A 71 -25.20 7.05 -4.34
CA TRP A 71 -25.73 5.67 -4.31
C TRP A 71 -26.67 5.37 -3.13
N GLY A 72 -27.23 6.41 -2.48
CA GLY A 72 -28.13 6.25 -1.33
C GLY A 72 -27.49 5.69 -0.06
N LEU A 73 -26.17 5.47 -0.05
CA LEU A 73 -25.42 5.01 1.12
C LEU A 73 -25.42 6.07 2.22
N SER A 74 -25.54 5.64 3.48
CA SER A 74 -25.28 6.53 4.61
C SER A 74 -23.77 6.85 4.70
N PRO A 75 -23.37 8.04 5.21
CA PRO A 75 -21.97 8.40 5.34
C PRO A 75 -21.15 7.41 6.18
N LEU A 76 -21.79 6.80 7.20
CA LEU A 76 -21.15 5.78 8.03
C LEU A 76 -20.90 4.48 7.26
N GLN A 77 -21.84 4.04 6.42
CA GLN A 77 -21.67 2.84 5.60
C GLN A 77 -20.57 3.03 4.55
N ASP A 78 -20.55 4.19 3.89
CA ASP A 78 -19.53 4.52 2.89
C ASP A 78 -18.12 4.51 3.51
N GLN A 79 -17.96 5.15 4.68
CA GLN A 79 -16.70 5.12 5.42
C GLN A 79 -16.24 3.70 5.78
N ARG A 80 -17.17 2.83 6.19
CA ARG A 80 -16.83 1.44 6.49
C ARG A 80 -16.35 0.72 5.24
N TYR A 81 -17.04 0.84 4.11
CA TYR A 81 -16.58 0.25 2.85
C TYR A 81 -15.22 0.79 2.41
N ALA A 82 -14.96 2.09 2.59
CA ALA A 82 -13.64 2.66 2.35
C ALA A 82 -12.57 2.01 3.25
N GLY A 83 -12.87 1.80 4.54
CA GLY A 83 -12.00 1.06 5.46
C GLY A 83 -11.74 -0.38 5.02
N MET A 84 -12.77 -1.08 4.53
CA MET A 84 -12.63 -2.44 3.98
C MET A 84 -11.73 -2.46 2.74
N LEU A 85 -11.89 -1.48 1.84
CA LEU A 85 -11.06 -1.34 0.64
C LEU A 85 -9.60 -1.04 1.02
N MET A 86 -9.35 -0.20 2.01
CA MET A 86 -8.00 0.01 2.55
C MET A 86 -7.41 -1.28 3.11
N TRP A 87 -8.25 -2.12 3.74
CA TRP A 87 -7.81 -3.41 4.24
C TRP A 87 -7.36 -4.31 3.08
N LEU A 88 -8.13 -4.36 1.98
CA LEU A 88 -7.78 -5.07 0.75
C LEU A 88 -6.46 -4.58 0.14
N HIS A 89 -6.22 -3.27 0.13
CA HIS A 89 -4.94 -2.72 -0.34
C HIS A 89 -3.75 -3.19 0.52
N GLY A 90 -3.94 -3.34 1.83
CA GLY A 90 -2.94 -3.94 2.72
C GLY A 90 -2.50 -5.34 2.27
N TRP A 91 -3.47 -6.17 1.85
CA TRP A 91 -3.20 -7.52 1.36
C TRP A 91 -2.34 -7.52 0.09
N MET A 92 -2.51 -6.53 -0.78
CA MET A 92 -1.70 -6.41 -1.99
C MET A 92 -0.20 -6.26 -1.68
N TYR A 93 0.15 -5.49 -0.65
CA TYR A 93 1.55 -5.36 -0.21
C TYR A 93 2.10 -6.65 0.40
N LEU A 94 1.29 -7.38 1.18
CA LEU A 94 1.69 -8.69 1.72
C LEU A 94 1.87 -9.74 0.62
N MET A 95 0.98 -9.78 -0.36
CA MET A 95 1.12 -10.70 -1.49
C MET A 95 2.34 -10.36 -2.33
N ALA A 96 2.58 -9.08 -2.60
CA ALA A 96 3.78 -8.62 -3.29
C ALA A 96 5.06 -9.00 -2.51
N SER A 97 5.07 -8.86 -1.18
CA SER A 97 6.24 -9.21 -0.37
C SER A 97 6.51 -10.72 -0.43
N MET A 98 5.47 -11.55 -0.33
CA MET A 98 5.60 -13.00 -0.49
C MET A 98 6.13 -13.36 -1.88
N LEU A 99 5.59 -12.77 -2.95
CA LEU A 99 6.07 -13.02 -4.31
C LEU A 99 7.54 -12.63 -4.48
N VAL A 100 7.95 -11.46 -3.98
CA VAL A 100 9.35 -11.03 -4.03
C VAL A 100 10.25 -12.00 -3.28
N PHE A 101 9.86 -12.43 -2.09
CA PHE A 101 10.63 -13.39 -1.32
C PHE A 101 10.72 -14.74 -2.04
N PHE A 102 9.61 -15.35 -2.45
CA PHE A 102 9.64 -16.70 -3.00
C PHE A 102 10.15 -16.79 -4.44
N LEU A 103 9.96 -15.75 -5.26
CA LEU A 103 10.38 -15.78 -6.66
C LEU A 103 11.82 -15.32 -6.85
N TRP A 104 12.33 -14.41 -6.00
CA TRP A 104 13.61 -13.75 -6.23
C TRP A 104 14.66 -14.04 -5.17
N TYR A 105 14.30 -14.64 -4.02
CA TYR A 105 15.29 -15.01 -3.01
C TYR A 105 16.18 -16.14 -3.52
N ASP A 106 17.47 -15.87 -3.57
CA ASP A 106 18.49 -16.80 -4.03
C ASP A 106 19.68 -16.76 -3.06
N PRO A 107 19.82 -17.77 -2.17
CA PRO A 107 20.78 -17.71 -1.07
C PRO A 107 22.23 -17.55 -1.54
N GLU A 108 22.59 -18.10 -2.70
CA GLU A 108 23.94 -18.00 -3.26
C GLU A 108 24.27 -16.58 -3.75
N LYS A 109 23.25 -15.83 -4.18
CA LYS A 109 23.41 -14.41 -4.55
C LYS A 109 23.46 -13.54 -3.30
N GLU A 110 22.63 -13.85 -2.31
CA GLU A 110 22.58 -13.08 -1.06
C GLU A 110 23.84 -13.25 -0.20
N GLU A 111 24.55 -14.38 -0.26
CA GLU A 111 25.84 -14.59 0.43
C GLU A 111 26.98 -13.75 -0.17
N LYS A 112 26.87 -13.40 -1.46
CA LYS A 112 27.91 -12.66 -2.21
C LYS A 112 27.73 -11.14 -2.14
N LEU A 113 26.64 -10.66 -1.55
CA LEU A 113 26.29 -9.24 -1.38
C LEU A 113 26.69 -8.75 0.02
#